data_AF-A0A957FR47-F1
#
_entry.id   AF-A0A957FR47-F1
#
_cell.length_a   1.000
_cell.length_b   1.000
_cell.length_c   1.000
_cell.angle_alpha   90.00
_cell.angle_beta   90.00
_cell.angle_gamma   90.00
#
_symmetry.space_group_name_H-M   'P 1'
#
loop_
_entity.id
_entity.type
_entity.pdbx_description
1 polymer ?
#
loop_
_entity_poly.entity_id
_entity_poly.type
_entity_poly.pdbx_seq_one_letter_code
_entity_poly.pdbx_strand_id
1 'polypeptide(L)'
;VLKLQYAIPAIGLDRRLEGTAAATIRLFDAPTGQQVDLANQSRTLLQLQNALETIELSDLPEDCDRCVAVSYDLPLSGLSGSGWLQDDILLASIENYFSVWLGRHFPPGTQIGLHRSASAYNVAHTVAVTDEGTLWRWQATDAELPAPAVADEATLRQLVSQVEAIPFNRLENEYSTDCPTYPRETIFIGGEIPWQTRVICPAYSLPISLVPLYDTLSNLAQPALDPERNLPFPEQIMPLTAVVYFQRPDGATLTLFNDGALLATDTAGSTTTAQIPAVEANQLALDLTNSGVLPRGVQNIIDPELDLEADSLLLARGELGMYEFAWSDNVGQALLPGVVRLDELLVELVGFIQPTPEASTPLTTTTTVTATTTVTATETITQP
;
A
#
# COMPACT_ATOMS: atom_id res chain seq x y z
N VAL A 1 -15.82 -35.40 0.13
CA VAL A 1 -14.62 -34.75 0.70
C VAL A 1 -13.72 -34.48 -0.47
N LEU A 2 -13.39 -33.23 -0.78
CA LEU A 2 -12.57 -32.83 -1.93
C LEU A 2 -11.15 -32.53 -1.44
N LYS A 3 -10.13 -32.91 -2.19
CA LYS A 3 -8.74 -32.53 -1.87
C LYS A 3 -8.08 -31.85 -3.07
N LEU A 4 -7.27 -30.83 -2.78
CA LEU A 4 -6.43 -30.12 -3.75
C LEU A 4 -5.08 -29.83 -3.09
N GLN A 5 -3.99 -30.08 -3.80
CA GLN A 5 -2.65 -29.66 -3.46
C GLN A 5 -2.12 -28.75 -4.56
N TYR A 6 -1.52 -27.63 -4.17
CA TYR A 6 -0.87 -26.64 -5.01
C TYR A 6 0.58 -26.50 -4.53
N ALA A 7 1.54 -26.84 -5.38
CA ALA A 7 2.95 -26.90 -5.01
C ALA A 7 3.87 -26.30 -6.08
N ILE A 8 4.92 -25.62 -5.62
CA ILE A 8 6.05 -25.16 -6.44
C ILE A 8 7.34 -25.47 -5.67
N PRO A 9 8.00 -26.60 -5.96
CA PRO A 9 9.15 -27.07 -5.18
C PRO A 9 10.29 -26.06 -5.06
N ALA A 10 10.64 -25.36 -6.13
CA ALA A 10 11.77 -24.44 -6.18
C ALA A 10 11.69 -23.28 -5.18
N ILE A 11 10.47 -22.86 -4.81
CA ILE A 11 10.22 -21.82 -3.81
C ILE A 11 9.66 -22.40 -2.50
N GLY A 12 9.69 -23.73 -2.35
CA GLY A 12 9.18 -24.43 -1.17
C GLY A 12 7.70 -24.20 -0.91
N LEU A 13 6.88 -23.95 -1.93
CA LEU A 13 5.44 -23.78 -1.78
C LEU A 13 4.76 -25.15 -1.76
N ASP A 14 3.98 -25.46 -0.71
CA ASP A 14 3.10 -26.64 -0.64
C ASP A 14 1.86 -26.29 0.19
N ARG A 15 0.77 -25.98 -0.51
CA ARG A 15 -0.51 -25.58 0.09
C ARG A 15 -1.59 -26.58 -0.26
N ARG A 16 -2.45 -26.87 0.72
CA ARG A 16 -3.46 -27.92 0.62
C ARG A 16 -4.82 -27.42 1.03
N LEU A 17 -5.83 -27.88 0.31
CA LEU A 17 -7.23 -27.60 0.56
C LEU A 17 -7.97 -28.93 0.74
N GLU A 18 -8.68 -29.06 1.86
CA GLU A 18 -9.55 -30.20 2.15
C GLU A 18 -10.99 -29.72 2.39
N GLY A 19 -11.88 -30.04 1.46
CA GLY A 19 -13.31 -29.76 1.56
C GLY A 19 -14.07 -30.91 2.21
N THR A 20 -14.95 -30.64 3.17
CA THR A 20 -15.76 -31.66 3.85
C THR A 20 -17.21 -31.68 3.35
N ALA A 21 -17.93 -32.77 3.66
CA ALA A 21 -19.37 -32.85 3.38
C ALA A 21 -20.22 -31.87 4.21
N ALA A 22 -19.67 -31.34 5.31
CA ALA A 22 -20.32 -30.34 6.15
C ALA A 22 -20.12 -28.90 5.63
N ALA A 23 -19.74 -28.75 4.36
CA ALA A 23 -19.45 -27.46 3.74
C ALA A 23 -18.36 -26.65 4.46
N THR A 24 -17.36 -27.33 5.00
CA THR A 24 -16.15 -26.69 5.53
C THR A 24 -14.99 -26.87 4.57
N ILE A 25 -14.11 -25.88 4.52
CA ILE A 25 -12.82 -25.97 3.85
C ILE A 25 -11.73 -25.82 4.90
N ARG A 26 -10.81 -26.78 4.95
CA ARG A 26 -9.56 -26.67 5.70
C ARG A 26 -8.45 -26.30 4.74
N LEU A 27 -7.69 -25.27 5.06
CA LEU A 27 -6.50 -24.84 4.33
C LEU A 27 -5.27 -25.09 5.19
N PHE A 28 -4.21 -25.57 4.57
CA PHE A 28 -2.96 -25.90 5.24
C PHE A 28 -1.78 -25.44 4.40
N ASP A 29 -0.84 -24.76 5.03
CA ASP A 29 0.46 -24.40 4.47
C ASP A 29 1.53 -25.33 5.07
N ALA A 30 1.99 -26.31 4.30
CA ALA A 30 2.90 -27.32 4.82
C ALA A 30 4.26 -26.78 5.31
N PRO A 31 4.88 -25.78 4.65
CA PRO A 31 6.16 -25.22 5.09
C PRO A 31 6.07 -24.50 6.44
N THR A 32 5.01 -23.72 6.67
CA THR A 32 4.86 -22.93 7.91
C THR A 32 4.06 -23.66 8.99
N GLY A 33 3.34 -24.72 8.63
CA GLY A 33 2.39 -25.41 9.50
C GLY A 33 1.10 -24.61 9.76
N GLN A 34 0.90 -23.48 9.08
CA GLN A 34 -0.29 -22.66 9.25
C GLN A 34 -1.54 -23.39 8.76
N GLN A 35 -2.62 -23.32 9.54
CA GLN A 35 -3.90 -23.92 9.21
C GLN A 35 -5.05 -22.94 9.46
N VAL A 36 -6.03 -22.94 8.55
CA VAL A 36 -7.28 -22.17 8.68
C VAL A 36 -8.47 -23.06 8.34
N ASP A 37 -9.48 -23.07 9.22
CA ASP A 37 -10.75 -23.76 9.00
C ASP A 37 -11.84 -22.74 8.66
N LEU A 38 -12.46 -22.90 7.49
CA LEU A 38 -13.49 -22.01 6.96
C LEU A 38 -14.84 -22.73 6.95
N ALA A 39 -15.82 -22.16 7.64
CA ALA A 39 -17.20 -22.66 7.63
C ALA A 39 -18.03 -22.05 6.47
N ASN A 40 -19.17 -22.66 6.18
CA ASN A 40 -20.17 -22.17 5.22
C ASN A 40 -19.64 -21.99 3.78
N GLN A 41 -18.77 -22.89 3.33
CA GLN A 41 -18.06 -22.83 2.04
C GLN A 41 -18.75 -23.61 0.92
N SER A 42 -20.06 -23.90 1.02
CA SER A 42 -20.78 -24.73 0.03
C SER A 42 -20.61 -24.21 -1.41
N ARG A 43 -20.69 -22.89 -1.60
CA ARG A 43 -20.56 -22.27 -2.93
C ARG A 43 -19.14 -22.44 -3.49
N THR A 44 -18.13 -22.14 -2.68
CA THR A 44 -16.71 -22.29 -3.03
C THR A 44 -16.40 -23.74 -3.40
N LEU A 45 -16.90 -24.71 -2.62
CA LEU A 45 -16.72 -26.14 -2.89
C LEU A 45 -17.35 -26.58 -4.21
N LEU A 46 -18.55 -26.09 -4.54
CA LEU A 46 -19.21 -26.39 -5.82
C LEU A 46 -18.45 -25.79 -7.01
N GLN A 47 -17.99 -24.54 -6.89
CA GLN A 47 -17.19 -23.89 -7.92
C GLN A 47 -15.87 -24.63 -8.15
N LEU A 48 -15.19 -24.99 -7.07
CA LEU A 48 -13.94 -25.74 -7.13
C LEU A 48 -14.15 -27.13 -7.71
N GLN A 49 -15.21 -27.85 -7.31
CA GLN A 49 -15.54 -29.14 -7.89
C GLN A 49 -15.73 -29.03 -9.41
N ASN A 50 -16.54 -28.10 -9.90
CA ASN A 50 -16.78 -27.92 -11.33
C ASN A 50 -15.47 -27.60 -12.10
N ALA A 51 -14.59 -26.76 -11.52
CA ALA A 51 -13.30 -26.45 -12.10
C ALA A 51 -12.40 -27.70 -12.17
N LEU A 52 -12.32 -28.48 -11.09
CA LEU A 52 -11.50 -29.69 -11.02
C LEU A 52 -12.04 -30.87 -11.85
N GLU A 53 -13.33 -30.89 -12.19
CA GLU A 53 -13.91 -31.88 -13.10
C GLU A 53 -13.52 -31.63 -14.57
N THR A 54 -13.11 -30.40 -14.89
CA THR A 54 -12.77 -29.97 -16.26
C THR A 54 -11.32 -29.53 -16.41
N ILE A 55 -10.52 -29.66 -15.33
CA ILE A 55 -9.12 -29.26 -15.32
C ILE A 55 -8.31 -30.09 -16.31
N GLU A 56 -7.47 -29.42 -17.09
CA GLU A 56 -6.47 -30.05 -17.94
C GLU A 56 -5.11 -29.94 -17.27
N LEU A 57 -4.55 -31.09 -16.87
CA LEU A 57 -3.20 -31.20 -16.32
C LEU A 57 -2.31 -31.89 -17.35
N SER A 58 -1.21 -31.22 -17.69
CA SER A 58 -0.18 -31.84 -18.52
C SER A 58 0.75 -32.69 -17.67
N ASP A 59 1.53 -33.57 -18.30
CA ASP A 59 2.61 -34.27 -17.62
C ASP A 59 3.62 -33.24 -17.09
N LEU A 60 4.07 -33.44 -15.84
CA LEU A 60 5.12 -32.62 -15.26
C LEU A 60 6.44 -32.96 -15.97
N PRO A 61 7.15 -31.97 -16.56
CA PRO A 61 8.45 -32.25 -17.16
C PRO A 61 9.42 -32.83 -16.12
N GLU A 62 10.28 -33.76 -16.54
CA GLU A 62 11.34 -34.29 -15.66
C GLU A 62 12.19 -33.14 -15.11
N ASP A 63 12.45 -33.16 -13.80
CA ASP A 63 13.25 -32.18 -13.08
C ASP A 63 12.73 -30.72 -13.12
N CYS A 64 11.44 -30.50 -13.36
CA CYS A 64 10.86 -29.15 -13.33
C CYS A 64 10.42 -28.72 -11.92
N ASP A 65 11.38 -28.34 -11.07
CA ASP A 65 11.10 -27.82 -9.73
C ASP A 65 10.38 -26.46 -9.73
N ARG A 66 10.40 -25.74 -10.86
CA ARG A 66 9.74 -24.44 -11.03
C ARG A 66 8.33 -24.53 -11.59
N CYS A 67 7.90 -25.70 -12.05
CA CYS A 67 6.56 -25.90 -12.60
C CYS A 67 5.53 -25.92 -11.47
N VAL A 68 4.35 -25.38 -11.75
CA VAL A 68 3.21 -25.43 -10.83
C VAL A 68 2.60 -26.83 -10.84
N ALA A 69 2.91 -27.61 -9.81
CA ALA A 69 2.37 -28.94 -9.62
C ALA A 69 1.03 -28.86 -8.88
N VAL A 70 -0.01 -29.45 -9.48
CA VAL A 70 -1.34 -29.59 -8.88
C VAL A 70 -1.72 -31.04 -8.81
N SER A 71 -2.28 -31.45 -7.67
CA SER A 71 -2.96 -32.74 -7.53
C SER A 71 -4.31 -32.57 -6.87
N TYR A 72 -5.28 -33.40 -7.25
CA TYR A 72 -6.63 -33.34 -6.72
C TYR A 72 -7.29 -34.72 -6.62
N ASP A 73 -8.27 -34.81 -5.72
CA ASP A 73 -9.10 -35.98 -5.51
C ASP A 73 -10.57 -35.55 -5.29
N LEU A 74 -11.46 -36.06 -6.13
CA LEU A 74 -12.91 -35.90 -6.12
C LEU A 74 -13.60 -37.27 -5.95
N PRO A 75 -13.64 -37.82 -4.72
CA PRO A 75 -14.17 -39.15 -4.45
C PRO A 75 -15.63 -39.36 -4.86
N LEU A 76 -16.45 -38.31 -4.86
CA LEU A 76 -17.87 -38.40 -5.25
C LEU A 76 -18.06 -38.57 -6.76
N SER A 77 -17.17 -37.95 -7.55
CA SER A 77 -17.16 -38.06 -9.01
C SER A 77 -16.26 -39.20 -9.50
N GLY A 78 -15.48 -39.82 -8.60
CA GLY A 78 -14.51 -40.85 -8.94
C GLY A 78 -13.34 -40.33 -9.78
N LEU A 79 -13.06 -39.03 -9.70
CA LEU A 79 -12.02 -38.36 -10.48
C LEU A 79 -10.85 -37.99 -9.58
N SER A 80 -9.64 -38.22 -10.07
CA SER A 80 -8.40 -37.72 -9.49
C SER A 80 -7.42 -37.42 -10.60
N GLY A 81 -6.50 -36.49 -10.33
CA GLY A 81 -5.50 -36.08 -11.29
C GLY A 81 -4.29 -35.47 -10.59
N SER A 82 -3.16 -35.52 -11.26
CA SER A 82 -1.93 -34.88 -10.83
C SER A 82 -1.11 -34.51 -12.04
N GLY A 83 -0.51 -33.32 -12.03
CA GLY A 83 0.31 -32.88 -13.15
C GLY A 83 0.65 -31.40 -13.09
N TRP A 84 1.10 -30.87 -14.21
CA TRP A 84 1.44 -29.48 -14.42
C TRP A 84 0.21 -28.68 -14.81
N LEU A 85 -0.11 -27.65 -14.01
CA LEU A 85 -1.19 -26.72 -14.31
C LEU A 85 -0.68 -25.57 -15.19
N GLN A 86 -1.31 -25.41 -16.36
CA GLN A 86 -1.00 -24.34 -17.33
C GLN A 86 -2.14 -23.35 -17.57
N ASP A 87 -3.35 -23.62 -17.05
CA ASP A 87 -4.49 -22.71 -17.13
C ASP A 87 -4.26 -21.49 -16.22
N ASP A 88 -4.08 -20.32 -16.83
CA ASP A 88 -3.70 -19.09 -16.13
C ASP A 88 -4.81 -18.54 -15.21
N ILE A 89 -6.08 -18.68 -15.59
CA ILE A 89 -7.21 -18.29 -14.76
C ILE A 89 -7.26 -19.15 -13.50
N LEU A 90 -7.07 -20.46 -13.63
CA LEU A 90 -7.07 -21.37 -12.50
C LEU A 90 -5.84 -21.18 -11.62
N LEU A 91 -4.66 -20.96 -12.20
CA LEU A 91 -3.44 -20.61 -11.47
C LEU A 91 -3.65 -19.37 -10.60
N ALA A 92 -4.13 -18.27 -11.19
CA ALA A 92 -4.40 -17.03 -10.47
C ALA A 92 -5.48 -17.20 -9.39
N SER A 93 -6.51 -18.00 -9.67
CA SER A 93 -7.60 -18.27 -8.73
C SER A 93 -7.14 -19.06 -7.51
N ILE A 94 -6.32 -20.11 -7.73
CA ILE A 94 -5.76 -20.94 -6.66
C ILE A 94 -4.79 -20.11 -5.80
N GLU A 95 -3.88 -19.36 -6.44
CA GLU A 95 -2.93 -18.49 -5.74
C GLU A 95 -3.68 -17.49 -4.86
N ASN A 96 -4.63 -16.74 -5.44
CA ASN A 96 -5.36 -15.72 -4.70
C ASN A 96 -6.17 -16.32 -3.54
N TYR A 97 -6.84 -17.47 -3.76
CA TYR A 97 -7.62 -18.11 -2.71
C TYR A 97 -6.75 -18.52 -1.52
N PHE A 98 -5.61 -19.17 -1.78
CA PHE A 98 -4.69 -19.53 -0.71
C PHE A 98 -4.09 -18.31 -0.03
N SER A 99 -3.67 -17.31 -0.80
CA SER A 99 -2.97 -16.13 -0.28
C SER A 99 -3.87 -15.22 0.57
N VAL A 100 -5.18 -15.19 0.31
CA VAL A 100 -6.16 -14.49 1.16
C VAL A 100 -6.27 -15.11 2.55
N TRP A 101 -6.21 -16.44 2.66
CA TRP A 101 -6.48 -17.14 3.92
C TRP A 101 -5.24 -17.57 4.68
N LEU A 102 -4.20 -18.00 3.99
CA LEU A 102 -2.93 -18.45 4.58
C LEU A 102 -1.85 -17.36 4.56
N GLY A 103 -2.15 -16.18 3.98
CA GLY A 103 -1.14 -15.13 3.79
C GLY A 103 -0.27 -15.38 2.56
N ARG A 104 0.64 -14.45 2.28
CA ARG A 104 1.46 -14.48 1.05
C ARG A 104 2.63 -15.42 1.21
N HIS A 105 2.95 -16.16 0.15
CA HIS A 105 4.09 -17.08 0.17
C HIS A 105 5.37 -16.34 -0.22
N PHE A 106 6.42 -16.54 0.57
CA PHE A 106 7.78 -16.14 0.24
C PHE A 106 8.70 -17.37 0.33
N PRO A 107 9.69 -17.52 -0.59
CA PRO A 107 10.64 -18.62 -0.53
C PRO A 107 11.32 -18.74 0.85
N PRO A 108 11.67 -19.95 1.31
CA PRO A 108 12.51 -20.12 2.49
C PRO A 108 13.79 -19.28 2.39
N GLY A 109 14.22 -18.68 3.51
CA GLY A 109 15.40 -17.80 3.53
C GLY A 109 15.19 -16.39 2.98
N THR A 110 13.96 -16.02 2.60
CA THR A 110 13.64 -14.64 2.20
C THR A 110 14.03 -13.67 3.33
N GLN A 111 14.85 -12.67 3.01
CA GLN A 111 15.19 -11.55 3.89
C GLN A 111 14.30 -10.36 3.62
N ILE A 112 13.86 -10.19 2.38
CA ILE A 112 12.93 -9.13 2.04
C ILE A 112 12.09 -9.51 0.83
N GLY A 113 10.81 -9.13 0.85
CA GLY A 113 9.92 -9.39 -0.27
C GLY A 113 8.74 -8.43 -0.34
N LEU A 114 8.16 -8.38 -1.53
CA LEU A 114 6.92 -7.67 -1.82
C LEU A 114 6.01 -8.61 -2.60
N HIS A 115 4.79 -8.80 -2.10
CA HIS A 115 3.72 -9.45 -2.83
C HIS A 115 2.63 -8.44 -3.15
N ARG A 116 2.21 -8.37 -4.41
CA ARG A 116 1.07 -7.59 -4.86
C ARG A 116 -0.06 -8.53 -5.25
N SER A 117 -1.24 -8.30 -4.67
CA SER A 117 -2.45 -9.00 -5.11
C SER A 117 -2.84 -8.54 -6.52
N ALA A 118 -3.73 -9.28 -7.16
CA ALA A 118 -4.32 -8.85 -8.42
C ALA A 118 -5.10 -7.53 -8.26
N SER A 119 -5.09 -6.70 -9.29
CA SER A 119 -5.84 -5.45 -9.41
C SER A 119 -6.57 -5.40 -10.75
N ALA A 120 -7.23 -4.28 -11.05
CA ALA A 120 -7.77 -4.02 -12.38
C ALA A 120 -6.67 -3.82 -13.45
N TYR A 121 -5.42 -3.60 -13.03
CA TYR A 121 -4.29 -3.29 -13.92
C TYR A 121 -3.27 -4.42 -13.99
N ASN A 122 -3.09 -5.19 -12.92
CA ASN A 122 -2.02 -6.18 -12.85
C ASN A 122 -2.50 -7.53 -12.32
N VAL A 123 -1.87 -8.57 -12.84
CA VAL A 123 -1.91 -9.90 -12.25
C VAL A 123 -1.14 -9.86 -10.92
N ALA A 124 -1.56 -10.69 -9.96
CA ALA A 124 -0.83 -10.85 -8.71
C ALA A 124 0.62 -11.30 -9.00
N HIS A 125 1.58 -10.73 -8.29
CA HIS A 125 3.00 -11.02 -8.51
C HIS A 125 3.80 -10.82 -7.24
N THR A 126 4.94 -11.49 -7.16
CA THR A 126 5.80 -11.48 -5.99
C THR A 126 7.24 -11.25 -6.41
N VAL A 127 7.96 -10.51 -5.59
CA VAL A 127 9.43 -10.43 -5.58
C VAL A 127 9.94 -10.81 -4.19
N ALA A 128 11.01 -11.59 -4.14
CA ALA A 128 11.66 -11.98 -2.92
C ALA A 128 13.18 -12.04 -3.11
N VAL A 129 13.92 -11.51 -2.14
CA VAL A 129 15.38 -11.60 -2.07
C VAL A 129 15.75 -12.44 -0.85
N THR A 130 16.50 -13.51 -1.07
CA THR A 130 16.99 -14.39 0.00
C THR A 130 18.26 -13.85 0.65
N ASP A 131 18.64 -14.40 1.79
CA ASP A 131 19.91 -14.14 2.48
C ASP A 131 21.14 -14.46 1.63
N GLU A 132 21.04 -15.46 0.75
CA GLU A 132 22.06 -15.81 -0.24
C GLU A 132 22.12 -14.82 -1.43
N GLY A 133 21.26 -13.80 -1.46
CA GLY A 133 21.18 -12.83 -2.55
C GLY A 133 20.44 -13.33 -3.79
N THR A 134 19.70 -14.44 -3.67
CA THR A 134 18.88 -14.98 -4.76
C THR A 134 17.61 -14.14 -4.90
N LEU A 135 17.35 -13.64 -6.11
CA LEU A 135 16.19 -12.85 -6.48
C LEU A 135 15.15 -13.71 -7.21
N TRP A 136 14.05 -13.98 -6.52
CA TRP A 136 12.86 -14.62 -7.07
C TRP A 136 11.85 -13.59 -7.52
N ARG A 137 11.29 -13.77 -8.72
CA ARG A 137 10.19 -12.94 -9.24
C ARG A 137 9.26 -13.80 -10.07
N TRP A 138 7.96 -13.72 -9.80
CA TRP A 138 6.95 -14.51 -10.52
C TRP A 138 5.56 -13.88 -10.44
N GLN A 139 4.71 -14.24 -11.39
CA GLN A 139 3.29 -13.90 -11.40
C GLN A 139 2.43 -15.10 -10.99
N ALA A 140 1.23 -14.83 -10.52
CA ALA A 140 0.25 -15.85 -10.18
C ALA A 140 -0.27 -16.63 -11.40
N THR A 141 -0.01 -16.16 -12.62
CA THR A 141 -0.35 -16.86 -13.87
C THR A 141 0.80 -17.64 -14.48
N ASP A 142 1.98 -17.62 -13.85
CA ASP A 142 3.15 -18.35 -14.36
C ASP A 142 2.95 -19.85 -14.13
N ALA A 143 2.78 -20.62 -15.20
CA ALA A 143 2.72 -22.07 -15.14
C ALA A 143 4.09 -22.67 -14.75
N GLU A 144 5.18 -22.00 -15.14
CA GLU A 144 6.54 -22.29 -14.72
C GLU A 144 7.19 -20.98 -14.27
N LEU A 145 7.73 -20.95 -13.06
CA LEU A 145 8.37 -19.76 -12.53
C LEU A 145 9.62 -19.41 -13.35
N PRO A 146 9.88 -18.11 -13.63
CA PRO A 146 11.14 -17.66 -14.20
C PRO A 146 12.34 -18.14 -13.36
N ALA A 147 13.50 -18.30 -14.01
CA ALA A 147 14.70 -18.71 -13.30
C ALA A 147 15.10 -17.60 -12.32
N PRO A 148 15.52 -17.94 -11.09
CA PRO A 148 15.95 -16.92 -10.15
C PRO A 148 17.18 -16.20 -10.70
N ALA A 149 17.27 -14.91 -10.41
CA ALA A 149 18.45 -14.12 -10.71
C ALA A 149 19.32 -13.97 -9.45
N VAL A 150 20.53 -13.49 -9.62
CA VAL A 150 21.34 -12.98 -8.51
C VAL A 150 21.08 -11.48 -8.42
N ALA A 151 20.65 -10.99 -7.25
CA ALA A 151 20.55 -9.56 -7.02
C ALA A 151 21.96 -8.94 -7.06
N ASP A 152 22.12 -7.81 -7.73
CA ASP A 152 23.42 -7.15 -7.81
C ASP A 152 23.86 -6.63 -6.42
N GLU A 153 25.17 -6.55 -6.21
CA GLU A 153 25.75 -6.17 -4.91
C GLU A 153 25.37 -4.75 -4.47
N ALA A 154 25.11 -3.83 -5.40
CA ALA A 154 24.68 -2.49 -5.06
C ALA A 154 23.24 -2.50 -4.53
N THR A 155 22.33 -3.19 -5.20
CA THR A 155 20.95 -3.39 -4.75
C THR A 155 20.88 -4.10 -3.41
N LEU A 156 21.67 -5.16 -3.19
CA LEU A 156 21.70 -5.85 -1.90
C LEU A 156 22.14 -4.93 -0.76
N ARG A 157 23.21 -4.15 -0.96
CA ARG A 157 23.65 -3.16 0.03
C ARG A 157 22.61 -2.07 0.27
N GLN A 158 21.92 -1.63 -0.77
CA GLN A 158 20.84 -0.66 -0.66
C GLN A 158 19.68 -1.21 0.17
N LEU A 159 19.21 -2.43 -0.11
CA LEU A 159 18.13 -3.07 0.64
C LEU A 159 18.49 -3.23 2.12
N VAL A 160 19.71 -3.71 2.43
CA VAL A 160 20.19 -3.83 3.82
C VAL A 160 20.19 -2.48 4.52
N SER A 161 20.78 -1.45 3.90
CA SER A 161 20.80 -0.09 4.46
C SER A 161 19.40 0.47 4.68
N GLN A 162 18.47 0.22 3.76
CA GLN A 162 17.08 0.68 3.89
C GLN A 162 16.36 -0.04 5.04
N VAL A 163 16.57 -1.36 5.21
CA VAL A 163 16.01 -2.11 6.34
C VAL A 163 16.57 -1.65 7.68
N GLU A 164 17.88 -1.41 7.77
CA GLU A 164 18.53 -0.91 8.99
C GLU A 164 18.02 0.47 9.43
N ALA A 165 17.57 1.29 8.48
CA ALA A 165 17.02 2.62 8.74
C ALA A 165 15.57 2.60 9.25
N ILE A 166 14.89 1.45 9.24
CA ILE A 166 13.47 1.36 9.59
C ILE A 166 13.27 1.34 11.12
N PRO A 167 12.48 2.27 11.69
CA PRO A 167 12.14 2.26 13.10
C PRO A 167 10.99 1.27 13.37
N PHE A 168 11.30 -0.04 13.44
CA PHE A 168 10.30 -1.11 13.61
C PHE A 168 9.36 -0.92 14.81
N ASN A 169 9.82 -0.24 15.87
CA ASN A 169 9.02 0.07 17.05
C ASN A 169 7.96 1.16 16.84
N ARG A 170 7.95 1.83 15.68
CA ARG A 170 6.98 2.87 15.30
C ARG A 170 6.09 2.46 14.14
N LEU A 171 6.27 1.25 13.60
CA LEU A 171 5.48 0.80 12.46
C LEU A 171 4.11 0.29 12.88
N GLU A 172 3.15 0.46 11.98
CA GLU A 172 1.80 -0.08 12.10
C GLU A 172 1.69 -1.46 11.43
N ASN A 173 0.72 -2.24 11.90
CA ASN A 173 0.44 -3.57 11.34
C ASN A 173 -0.21 -3.51 9.95
N GLU A 174 -0.80 -2.36 9.60
CA GLU A 174 -1.45 -2.13 8.32
C GLU A 174 -1.40 -0.64 7.98
N TYR A 175 -1.07 -0.32 6.72
CA TYR A 175 -1.16 1.01 6.14
C TYR A 175 -2.22 0.96 5.04
N SER A 176 -3.33 1.67 5.26
CA SER A 176 -4.47 1.61 4.34
C SER A 176 -5.02 2.99 4.04
N THR A 177 -5.48 3.13 2.81
CA THR A 177 -6.20 4.29 2.29
C THR A 177 -7.16 3.79 1.21
N ASP A 178 -8.38 4.31 1.21
CA ASP A 178 -9.45 3.88 0.31
C ASP A 178 -9.22 4.38 -1.11
N CYS A 179 -8.37 3.69 -1.87
CA CYS A 179 -8.19 3.97 -3.30
C CYS A 179 -8.92 2.89 -4.11
N PRO A 180 -9.98 3.24 -4.84
CA PRO A 180 -10.58 2.30 -5.77
C PRO A 180 -9.50 1.86 -6.76
N THR A 181 -9.46 0.56 -7.09
CA THR A 181 -8.56 -0.08 -8.07
C THR A 181 -7.14 -0.47 -7.63
N TYR A 182 -6.65 -0.04 -6.47
CA TYR A 182 -5.30 -0.44 -6.02
C TYR A 182 -5.28 -1.83 -5.37
N PRO A 183 -4.28 -2.67 -5.66
CA PRO A 183 -4.18 -3.98 -5.04
C PRO A 183 -3.82 -3.87 -3.56
N ARG A 184 -4.13 -4.94 -2.84
CA ARG A 184 -3.56 -5.19 -1.51
C ARG A 184 -2.16 -5.72 -1.67
N GLU A 185 -1.23 -5.13 -0.96
CA GLU A 185 0.18 -5.50 -1.02
C GLU A 185 0.67 -5.96 0.35
N THR A 186 1.75 -6.72 0.35
CA THR A 186 2.38 -7.22 1.58
C THR A 186 3.87 -7.03 1.44
N ILE A 187 4.44 -6.22 2.34
CA ILE A 187 5.88 -6.12 2.52
C ILE A 187 6.25 -7.15 3.57
N PHE A 188 7.28 -7.94 3.29
CA PHE A 188 7.86 -8.91 4.19
C PHE A 188 9.32 -8.55 4.44
N ILE A 189 9.72 -8.56 5.70
CA ILE A 189 11.11 -8.41 6.14
C ILE A 189 11.43 -9.60 7.06
N GLY A 190 12.41 -10.39 6.65
CA GLY A 190 12.92 -11.54 7.40
C GLY A 190 13.74 -11.13 8.62
N GLY A 191 14.22 -12.12 9.36
CA GLY A 191 14.98 -11.95 10.59
C GLY A 191 14.63 -13.04 11.61
N GLU A 192 15.17 -12.94 12.83
CA GLU A 192 14.81 -13.86 13.93
C GLU A 192 13.31 -13.82 14.23
N ILE A 193 12.72 -12.63 14.13
CA ILE A 193 11.29 -12.40 14.20
C ILE A 193 10.90 -11.71 12.90
N PRO A 194 10.27 -12.42 11.94
CA PRO A 194 9.86 -11.82 10.69
C PRO A 194 8.80 -10.76 10.94
N TRP A 195 8.92 -9.64 10.21
CA TRP A 195 7.96 -8.56 10.19
C TRP A 195 7.23 -8.53 8.86
N GLN A 196 5.91 -8.32 8.91
CA GLN A 196 5.10 -8.14 7.73
C GLN A 196 4.05 -7.06 7.97
N THR A 197 3.75 -6.29 6.93
CA THR A 197 2.66 -5.30 6.96
C THR A 197 1.83 -5.39 5.71
N ARG A 198 0.54 -5.08 5.85
CA ARG A 198 -0.36 -4.92 4.72
C ARG A 198 -0.36 -3.47 4.27
N VAL A 199 -0.30 -3.27 2.96
CA VAL A 199 -0.30 -1.94 2.34
C VAL A 199 -1.43 -1.89 1.33
N ILE A 200 -2.29 -0.88 1.45
CA ILE A 200 -3.36 -0.60 0.47
C ILE A 200 -3.14 0.82 -0.01
N CYS A 201 -3.06 0.98 -1.34
CA CYS A 201 -2.73 2.25 -1.98
C CYS A 201 -1.39 2.84 -1.51
N PRO A 202 -0.26 2.21 -1.86
CA PRO A 202 1.07 2.56 -1.34
C PRO A 202 1.44 4.04 -1.49
N ALA A 203 1.05 4.66 -2.61
CA ALA A 203 1.27 6.07 -2.86
C ALA A 203 0.66 6.97 -1.76
N TYR A 204 -0.48 6.58 -1.18
CA TYR A 204 -1.18 7.40 -0.20
C TYR A 204 -1.24 6.82 1.22
N SER A 205 -0.73 5.61 1.47
CA SER A 205 -0.74 5.01 2.81
C SER A 205 0.64 4.84 3.43
N LEU A 206 1.69 4.70 2.62
CA LEU A 206 3.02 4.39 3.16
C LEU A 206 3.65 5.57 3.91
N PRO A 207 4.24 5.31 5.10
CA PRO A 207 5.01 6.31 5.80
C PRO A 207 6.34 6.56 5.10
N ILE A 208 6.92 7.73 5.35
CA ILE A 208 8.18 8.15 4.72
C ILE A 208 9.34 7.17 4.97
N SER A 209 9.34 6.48 6.11
CA SER A 209 10.36 5.50 6.49
C SER A 209 10.33 4.22 5.65
N LEU A 210 9.18 3.86 5.06
CA LEU A 210 9.02 2.64 4.25
C LEU A 210 9.11 2.90 2.75
N VAL A 211 8.91 4.14 2.29
CA VAL A 211 8.92 4.50 0.86
C VAL A 211 10.20 4.06 0.14
N PRO A 212 11.43 4.31 0.65
CA PRO A 212 12.63 3.92 -0.07
C PRO A 212 12.73 2.41 -0.31
N LEU A 213 12.33 1.62 0.70
CA LEU A 213 12.34 0.17 0.62
C LEU A 213 11.31 -0.35 -0.39
N TYR A 214 10.09 0.18 -0.28
CA TYR A 214 8.99 -0.19 -1.16
C TYR A 214 9.31 0.16 -2.62
N ASP A 215 9.90 1.33 -2.89
CA ASP A 215 10.28 1.75 -4.24
C ASP A 215 11.32 0.81 -4.85
N THR A 216 12.37 0.44 -4.10
CA THR A 216 13.36 -0.55 -4.56
C THR A 216 12.70 -1.89 -4.91
N LEU A 217 11.82 -2.42 -4.03
CA LEU A 217 11.12 -3.68 -4.28
C LEU A 217 10.15 -3.59 -5.48
N SER A 218 9.45 -2.47 -5.61
CA SER A 218 8.59 -2.18 -6.76
C SER A 218 9.37 -2.27 -8.07
N ASN A 219 10.55 -1.62 -8.12
CA ASN A 219 11.41 -1.61 -9.30
C ASN A 219 11.98 -3.00 -9.60
N LEU A 220 12.30 -3.79 -8.57
CA LEU A 220 12.74 -5.18 -8.75
C LEU A 220 11.64 -6.09 -9.27
N ALA A 221 10.37 -5.81 -8.97
CA ALA A 221 9.23 -6.59 -9.44
C ALA A 221 8.88 -6.33 -10.92
N GLN A 222 9.10 -5.10 -11.42
CA GLN A 222 8.70 -4.70 -12.78
C GLN A 222 9.12 -5.67 -13.90
N PRO A 223 10.36 -6.20 -13.94
CA PRO A 223 10.79 -7.08 -15.03
C PRO A 223 10.03 -8.41 -15.11
N ALA A 224 9.32 -8.80 -14.04
CA ALA A 224 8.51 -10.01 -14.07
C ALA A 224 7.11 -9.78 -14.61
N LEU A 225 6.69 -8.54 -14.85
CA LEU A 225 5.36 -8.22 -15.38
C LEU A 225 5.33 -8.38 -16.91
N ASP A 226 4.40 -9.20 -17.35
CA ASP A 226 4.08 -9.39 -18.77
C ASP A 226 3.27 -8.18 -19.24
N PRO A 227 3.80 -7.35 -20.15
CA PRO A 227 3.12 -6.14 -20.60
C PRO A 227 1.81 -6.43 -21.37
N GLU A 228 1.58 -7.65 -21.86
CA GLU A 228 0.31 -8.02 -22.49
C GLU A 228 -0.81 -8.26 -21.47
N ARG A 229 -0.44 -8.57 -20.22
CA ARG A 229 -1.36 -8.88 -19.12
C ARG A 229 -1.43 -7.77 -18.06
N ASN A 230 -0.52 -6.81 -18.15
CA ASN A 230 -0.30 -5.78 -17.14
C ASN A 230 -0.39 -4.40 -17.76
N LEU A 231 -1.29 -3.58 -17.23
CA LEU A 231 -1.46 -2.18 -17.60
C LEU A 231 -0.68 -1.29 -16.62
N PRO A 232 -0.21 -0.12 -17.08
CA PRO A 232 0.29 0.89 -16.16
C PRO A 232 -0.83 1.37 -15.24
N PHE A 233 -0.50 1.63 -13.97
CA PHE A 233 -1.42 2.31 -13.07
C PHE A 233 -1.68 3.75 -13.56
N PRO A 234 -2.86 4.30 -13.27
CA PRO A 234 -3.14 5.70 -13.55
C PRO A 234 -2.18 6.60 -12.77
N GLU A 235 -1.83 7.73 -13.38
CA GLU A 235 -1.02 8.75 -12.72
C GLU A 235 -1.69 9.20 -11.42
N GLN A 236 -0.87 9.30 -10.37
CA GLN A 236 -1.30 9.75 -9.05
C GLN A 236 -1.02 11.24 -8.91
N ILE A 237 -1.91 11.97 -8.23
CA ILE A 237 -1.71 13.39 -7.91
C ILE A 237 -0.36 13.60 -7.21
N MET A 238 -0.02 12.69 -6.30
CA MET A 238 1.23 12.68 -5.58
C MET A 238 1.95 11.35 -5.84
N PRO A 239 3.06 11.35 -6.58
CA PRO A 239 3.86 10.15 -6.79
C PRO A 239 4.37 9.54 -5.48
N LEU A 240 4.69 8.24 -5.48
CA LEU A 240 5.16 7.51 -4.30
C LEU A 240 6.36 8.18 -3.61
N THR A 241 7.34 8.66 -4.38
CA THR A 241 8.58 9.28 -3.87
C THR A 241 8.39 10.74 -3.44
N ALA A 242 7.21 11.33 -3.69
CA ALA A 242 6.89 12.65 -3.21
C ALA A 242 6.66 12.66 -1.69
N VAL A 243 7.05 13.77 -1.06
CA VAL A 243 6.88 14.03 0.38
C VAL A 243 5.91 15.17 0.65
N VAL A 244 5.74 16.11 -0.28
CA VAL A 244 4.69 17.14 -0.23
C VAL A 244 4.09 17.37 -1.62
N TYR A 245 2.78 17.56 -1.68
CA TYR A 245 2.07 18.15 -2.81
C TYR A 245 1.28 19.37 -2.31
N PHE A 246 1.37 20.48 -3.03
CA PHE A 246 0.70 21.72 -2.70
C PHE A 246 0.03 22.32 -3.93
N GLN A 247 -1.24 22.66 -3.81
CA GLN A 247 -2.02 23.35 -4.82
C GLN A 247 -2.51 24.68 -4.26
N ARG A 248 -2.28 25.75 -5.04
CA ARG A 248 -2.75 27.10 -4.76
C ARG A 248 -4.17 27.33 -5.30
N PRO A 249 -4.88 28.38 -4.82
CA PRO A 249 -6.22 28.73 -5.31
C PRO A 249 -6.30 29.02 -6.82
N ASP A 250 -5.20 29.48 -7.41
CA ASP A 250 -5.14 29.78 -8.85
C ASP A 250 -4.93 28.52 -9.72
N GLY A 251 -4.77 27.35 -9.10
CA GLY A 251 -4.53 26.07 -9.74
C GLY A 251 -3.06 25.74 -10.00
N ALA A 252 -2.12 26.63 -9.63
CA ALA A 252 -0.70 26.30 -9.70
C ALA A 252 -0.35 25.22 -8.65
N THR A 253 0.52 24.28 -9.02
CA THR A 253 0.89 23.14 -8.15
C THR A 253 2.39 23.05 -7.93
N LEU A 254 2.78 22.54 -6.76
CA LEU A 254 4.15 22.22 -6.39
C LEU A 254 4.19 20.80 -5.83
N THR A 255 5.01 19.94 -6.42
CA THR A 255 5.36 18.63 -5.87
C THR A 255 6.81 18.64 -5.42
N LEU A 256 7.04 18.22 -4.19
CA LEU A 256 8.36 18.10 -3.57
C LEU A 256 8.69 16.62 -3.32
N PHE A 257 9.85 16.19 -3.79
CA PHE A 257 10.32 14.82 -3.69
C PHE A 257 11.27 14.59 -2.52
N ASN A 258 11.38 13.33 -2.06
CA ASN A 258 12.23 12.93 -0.93
C ASN A 258 13.73 13.24 -1.13
N ASP A 259 14.18 13.31 -2.38
CA ASP A 259 15.54 13.67 -2.79
C ASP A 259 15.75 15.20 -2.92
N GLY A 260 14.69 15.99 -2.70
CA GLY A 260 14.69 17.45 -2.81
C GLY A 260 14.42 17.98 -4.21
N ALA A 261 14.08 17.13 -5.19
CA ALA A 261 13.59 17.62 -6.47
C ALA A 261 12.25 18.35 -6.28
N LEU A 262 12.05 19.38 -7.09
CA LEU A 262 10.82 20.16 -7.17
C LEU A 262 10.24 20.04 -8.58
N LEU A 263 8.94 19.84 -8.67
CA LEU A 263 8.16 19.95 -9.89
C LEU A 263 7.03 20.94 -9.66
N ALA A 264 7.11 22.10 -10.30
CA ALA A 264 6.07 23.12 -10.27
C ALA A 264 5.31 23.13 -11.59
N THR A 265 3.99 23.28 -11.53
CA THR A 265 3.12 23.44 -12.71
C THR A 265 2.38 24.77 -12.60
N ASP A 266 2.50 25.61 -13.62
CA ASP A 266 1.78 26.89 -13.67
C ASP A 266 0.29 26.70 -14.02
N THR A 267 -0.48 27.79 -13.98
CA THR A 267 -1.93 27.79 -14.28
C THR A 267 -2.27 27.49 -15.74
N ALA A 268 -1.28 27.54 -16.64
CA ALA A 268 -1.42 27.15 -18.04
C ALA A 268 -1.00 25.69 -18.30
N GLY A 269 -0.54 24.97 -17.27
CA GLY A 269 -0.07 23.58 -17.36
C GLY A 269 1.42 23.44 -17.71
N SER A 270 2.21 24.52 -17.73
CA SER A 270 3.64 24.45 -18.00
C SER A 270 4.40 23.98 -16.78
N THR A 271 5.30 23.00 -16.95
CA THR A 271 6.08 22.42 -15.85
C THR A 271 7.49 22.98 -15.77
N THR A 272 7.94 23.37 -14.58
CA THR A 272 9.30 23.78 -14.26
C THR A 272 9.86 22.89 -13.15
N THR A 273 11.12 22.46 -13.28
CA THR A 273 11.80 21.67 -12.25
C THR A 273 12.95 22.44 -11.60
N ALA A 274 13.21 22.15 -10.33
CA ALA A 274 14.34 22.67 -9.56
C ALA A 274 14.78 21.68 -8.48
N GLN A 275 15.77 22.10 -7.69
CA GLN A 275 16.35 21.27 -6.64
C GLN A 275 16.56 22.09 -5.37
N ILE A 276 16.15 21.54 -4.24
CA ILE A 276 16.55 21.97 -2.89
C ILE A 276 17.30 20.83 -2.18
N PRO A 277 18.00 21.10 -1.06
CA PRO A 277 18.59 20.03 -0.27
C PRO A 277 17.54 19.03 0.21
N ALA A 278 17.78 17.73 0.04
CA ALA A 278 16.89 16.66 0.51
C ALA A 278 16.54 16.79 2.01
N VAL A 279 17.48 17.27 2.83
CA VAL A 279 17.24 17.50 4.27
C VAL A 279 16.18 18.59 4.48
N GLU A 280 16.20 19.65 3.68
CA GLU A 280 15.17 20.71 3.74
C GLU A 280 13.81 20.15 3.34
N ALA A 281 13.77 19.34 2.28
CA ALA A 281 12.53 18.73 1.80
C ALA A 281 11.84 17.86 2.86
N ASN A 282 12.61 16.96 3.45
CA ASN A 282 12.12 16.05 4.48
C ASN A 282 11.77 16.79 5.77
N GLN A 283 12.52 17.85 6.13
CA GLN A 283 12.20 18.69 7.28
C GLN A 283 10.88 19.45 7.09
N LEU A 284 10.63 19.99 5.89
CA LEU A 284 9.37 20.68 5.59
C LEU A 284 8.17 19.73 5.70
N ALA A 285 8.29 18.51 5.16
CA ALA A 285 7.24 17.48 5.31
C ALA A 285 6.98 17.12 6.79
N LEU A 286 8.04 16.99 7.59
CA LEU A 286 7.95 16.73 9.02
C LEU A 286 7.30 17.89 9.79
N ASP A 287 7.68 19.14 9.49
CA ASP A 287 7.13 20.32 10.16
C ASP A 287 5.63 20.47 9.89
N LEU A 288 5.21 20.24 8.64
CA LEU A 288 3.81 20.22 8.26
C LEU A 288 3.04 19.14 9.03
N THR A 289 3.50 17.89 8.96
CA THR A 289 2.80 16.76 9.61
C THR A 289 2.80 16.84 11.14
N ASN A 290 3.81 17.48 11.75
CA ASN A 290 3.88 17.71 13.19
C ASN A 290 3.13 18.97 13.67
N SER A 291 2.50 19.73 12.77
CA SER A 291 1.67 20.90 13.12
C SER A 291 0.48 20.55 14.03
N GLY A 292 0.06 19.28 14.03
CA GLY A 292 -1.11 18.79 14.77
C GLY A 292 -2.46 19.21 14.17
N VAL A 293 -2.45 19.89 13.02
CA VAL A 293 -3.67 20.37 12.33
C VAL A 293 -4.03 19.50 11.14
N LEU A 294 -3.02 18.93 10.48
CA LEU A 294 -3.19 18.03 9.34
C LEU A 294 -3.81 16.69 9.80
N PRO A 295 -5.06 16.35 9.41
CA PRO A 295 -5.60 15.02 9.64
C PRO A 295 -4.87 13.98 8.77
N ARG A 296 -4.77 12.76 9.30
CA ARG A 296 -4.23 11.61 8.55
C ARG A 296 -5.25 11.11 7.53
N GLY A 297 -4.80 10.80 6.32
CA GLY A 297 -5.63 10.32 5.20
C GLY A 297 -5.58 11.23 3.98
N VAL A 298 -6.40 10.91 2.97
CA VAL A 298 -6.55 11.64 1.69
C VAL A 298 -8.01 11.70 1.24
N GLN A 299 -8.90 12.09 2.16
CA GLN A 299 -10.35 12.06 1.94
C GLN A 299 -10.79 12.97 0.79
N ASN A 300 -10.24 14.17 0.68
CA ASN A 300 -10.61 15.15 -0.35
C ASN A 300 -10.16 14.73 -1.75
N ILE A 301 -9.08 13.95 -1.85
CA ILE A 301 -8.69 13.32 -3.13
C ILE A 301 -9.64 12.20 -3.54
N ILE A 302 -10.06 11.38 -2.57
CA ILE A 302 -10.90 10.22 -2.85
C ILE A 302 -12.33 10.66 -3.19
N ASP A 303 -12.84 11.67 -2.46
CA ASP A 303 -14.16 12.23 -2.65
C ASP A 303 -14.08 13.77 -2.71
N PRO A 304 -13.79 14.34 -3.90
CA PRO A 304 -13.69 15.78 -4.09
C PRO A 304 -15.00 16.54 -3.80
N GLU A 305 -16.14 15.84 -3.67
CA GLU A 305 -17.42 16.45 -3.33
C GLU A 305 -17.54 16.76 -1.82
N LEU A 306 -16.63 16.25 -0.98
CA LEU A 306 -16.63 16.51 0.46
C LEU A 306 -16.36 17.97 0.81
N ASP A 307 -15.57 18.67 0.00
CA ASP A 307 -15.19 20.06 0.23
C ASP A 307 -15.15 20.85 -1.08
N LEU A 308 -16.33 21.02 -1.68
CA LEU A 308 -16.54 21.75 -2.94
C LEU A 308 -16.11 23.22 -2.88
N GLU A 309 -15.89 23.77 -1.68
CA GLU A 309 -15.47 25.15 -1.47
C GLU A 309 -13.95 25.29 -1.34
N ALA A 310 -13.20 24.19 -1.22
CA ALA A 310 -11.75 24.25 -1.08
C ALA A 310 -11.05 24.50 -2.43
N ASP A 311 -10.34 25.64 -2.50
CA ASP A 311 -9.56 26.02 -3.69
C ASP A 311 -8.07 25.63 -3.57
N SER A 312 -7.61 25.31 -2.36
CA SER A 312 -6.24 24.88 -2.06
C SER A 312 -6.21 23.47 -1.48
N LEU A 313 -5.14 22.73 -1.79
CA LEU A 313 -4.91 21.37 -1.29
C LEU A 313 -3.45 21.21 -0.86
N LEU A 314 -3.25 20.63 0.31
CA LEU A 314 -1.95 20.21 0.81
C LEU A 314 -1.99 18.73 1.13
N LEU A 315 -1.01 18.00 0.61
CA LEU A 315 -0.69 16.64 1.02
C LEU A 315 0.72 16.61 1.57
N ALA A 316 0.92 15.94 2.70
CA ALA A 316 2.24 15.75 3.28
C ALA A 316 2.41 14.30 3.77
N ARG A 317 3.56 13.69 3.45
CA ARG A 317 3.92 12.35 3.92
C ARG A 317 4.69 12.45 5.23
N GLY A 318 4.17 11.81 6.27
CA GLY A 318 4.78 11.78 7.60
C GLY A 318 5.17 10.37 8.07
N GLU A 319 5.43 10.25 9.38
CA GLU A 319 5.82 8.99 10.02
C GLU A 319 4.70 7.93 10.02
N LEU A 320 3.43 8.34 9.88
CA LEU A 320 2.26 7.45 9.92
C LEU A 320 1.56 7.30 8.55
N GLY A 321 2.14 7.81 7.47
CA GLY A 321 1.53 7.79 6.14
C GLY A 321 1.19 9.20 5.65
N MET A 322 0.13 9.32 4.85
CA MET A 322 -0.28 10.61 4.30
C MET A 322 -1.17 11.41 5.24
N TYR A 323 -1.02 12.71 5.11
CA TYR A 323 -1.83 13.72 5.73
C TYR A 323 -2.34 14.67 4.66
N GLU A 324 -3.55 15.18 4.85
CA GLU A 324 -4.22 16.03 3.88
C GLU A 324 -4.92 17.19 4.57
N PHE A 325 -4.88 18.37 3.94
CA PHE A 325 -5.70 19.50 4.33
C PHE A 325 -6.14 20.28 3.10
N ALA A 326 -7.43 20.55 3.00
CA ALA A 326 -8.01 21.38 1.95
C ALA A 326 -8.60 22.65 2.60
N TRP A 327 -8.47 23.80 1.92
CA TRP A 327 -9.00 25.07 2.44
C TRP A 327 -9.27 26.07 1.31
N SER A 328 -10.12 27.05 1.60
CA SER A 328 -10.36 28.23 0.75
C SER A 328 -9.62 29.47 1.27
N ASP A 329 -10.02 29.97 2.44
CA ASP A 329 -9.58 31.27 2.93
C ASP A 329 -8.53 31.20 4.05
N ASN A 330 -8.52 30.12 4.85
CA ASN A 330 -7.71 30.06 6.07
C ASN A 330 -7.01 28.70 6.25
N VAL A 331 -5.69 28.74 6.26
CA VAL A 331 -4.82 27.57 6.44
C VAL A 331 -4.55 27.22 7.91
N GLY A 332 -4.88 28.11 8.84
CA GLY A 332 -4.57 27.98 10.27
C GLY A 332 -3.12 28.35 10.62
N GLN A 333 -2.93 28.96 11.79
CA GLN A 333 -1.63 29.51 12.22
C GLN A 333 -0.51 28.45 12.33
N ALA A 334 -0.85 27.20 12.63
CA ALA A 334 0.14 26.14 12.78
C ALA A 334 0.73 25.66 11.44
N LEU A 335 -0.03 25.76 10.34
CA LEU A 335 0.42 25.38 9.00
C LEU A 335 1.01 26.55 8.21
N LEU A 336 0.66 27.79 8.59
CA LEU A 336 1.03 28.99 7.87
C LEU A 336 2.53 29.09 7.53
N PRO A 337 3.50 28.83 8.44
CA PRO A 337 4.92 28.93 8.08
C PRO A 337 5.33 27.95 6.97
N GLY A 338 4.82 26.72 7.01
CA GLY A 338 5.11 25.71 6.01
C GLY A 338 4.46 26.03 4.66
N VAL A 339 3.21 26.50 4.67
CA VAL A 339 2.51 26.91 3.43
C VAL A 339 3.12 28.16 2.81
N VAL A 340 3.57 29.14 3.61
CA VAL A 340 4.34 30.28 3.10
C VAL A 340 5.62 29.82 2.43
N ARG A 341 6.36 28.89 3.03
CA ARG A 341 7.58 28.35 2.41
C ARG A 341 7.29 27.63 1.09
N LEU A 342 6.20 26.87 1.01
CA LEU A 342 5.78 26.21 -0.23
C LEU A 342 5.36 27.22 -1.31
N ASP A 343 4.63 28.27 -0.94
CA ASP A 343 4.24 29.36 -1.85
C ASP A 343 5.46 30.11 -2.37
N GLU A 344 6.44 30.42 -1.52
CA GLU A 344 7.72 31.02 -1.92
C GLU A 344 8.44 30.15 -2.97
N LEU A 345 8.58 28.84 -2.72
CA LEU A 345 9.20 27.92 -3.66
C LEU A 345 8.45 27.85 -5.00
N LEU A 346 7.12 27.85 -4.95
CA LEU A 346 6.30 27.82 -6.16
C LEU A 346 6.44 29.14 -6.95
N VAL A 347 6.38 30.29 -6.28
CA VAL A 347 6.57 31.61 -6.89
C VAL A 347 7.96 31.78 -7.51
N GLU A 348 9.01 31.25 -6.88
CA GLU A 348 10.37 31.25 -7.43
C GLU A 348 10.45 30.50 -8.79
N LEU A 349 9.59 29.50 -9.00
CA LEU A 349 9.62 28.62 -10.19
C LEU A 349 8.67 29.03 -11.30
N VAL A 350 7.45 29.46 -10.97
CA VAL A 350 6.41 29.78 -11.97
C VAL A 350 5.98 31.24 -11.96
N GLY A 351 6.55 32.06 -11.06
CA GLY A 351 6.22 33.47 -10.94
C GLY A 351 4.91 33.73 -10.18
N PHE A 352 4.55 35.01 -10.07
CA PHE A 352 3.39 35.45 -9.29
C PHE A 352 2.13 35.56 -10.15
N ILE A 353 1.05 34.90 -9.72
CA ILE A 353 -0.33 35.27 -10.05
C ILE A 353 -1.09 35.29 -8.71
N GLN A 354 -1.51 36.45 -8.20
CA GLN A 354 -2.17 36.61 -6.89
C GLN A 354 -3.50 35.82 -6.79
N PRO A 355 -3.93 35.32 -5.60
CA PRO A 355 -3.86 36.01 -4.30
C PRO A 355 -3.19 35.23 -3.15
N THR A 356 -2.70 35.98 -2.17
CA THR A 356 -2.04 35.52 -0.93
C THR A 356 -3.09 35.22 0.14
N PRO A 357 -3.03 34.11 0.89
CA PRO A 357 -3.89 33.89 2.04
C PRO A 357 -3.53 34.88 3.16
N GLU A 358 -4.49 35.66 3.64
CA GLU A 358 -4.27 36.59 4.75
C GLU A 358 -4.23 35.85 6.10
N ALA A 359 -3.20 36.10 6.90
CA ALA A 359 -3.17 35.69 8.30
C ALA A 359 -4.14 36.56 9.12
N SER A 360 -5.04 35.95 9.89
CA SER A 360 -5.96 36.71 10.76
C SER A 360 -5.21 37.35 11.94
N THR A 361 -5.38 38.66 12.12
CA THR A 361 -5.20 39.33 13.43
C THR A 361 -6.23 38.82 14.45
N PRO A 362 -5.89 38.69 15.74
CA PRO A 362 -6.85 38.31 16.76
C PRO A 362 -7.96 39.37 16.89
N LEU A 363 -9.22 38.94 16.78
CA LEU A 363 -10.37 39.76 17.15
C LEU A 363 -10.27 40.10 18.64
N THR A 364 -10.00 41.38 18.92
CA THR A 364 -10.15 41.92 20.27
C THR A 364 -11.65 42.17 20.50
N THR A 365 -12.39 41.13 20.89
CA THR A 365 -13.75 41.32 21.42
C THR A 365 -13.65 42.10 22.73
N THR A 366 -13.90 43.40 22.66
CA THR A 366 -14.18 44.21 23.85
C THR A 366 -15.61 43.87 24.29
N THR A 367 -15.75 42.85 25.14
CA THR A 367 -17.04 42.53 25.75
C THR A 367 -17.33 43.58 26.82
N THR A 368 -18.19 44.57 26.51
CA THR A 368 -18.76 45.45 27.52
C THR A 368 -19.74 44.65 28.37
N VAL A 369 -19.29 44.15 29.52
CA VAL A 369 -20.15 43.49 30.51
C VAL A 369 -20.97 44.56 31.22
N THR A 370 -22.26 44.69 30.86
CA THR A 370 -23.22 45.42 31.68
C THR A 370 -23.73 44.47 32.77
N ALA A 371 -23.18 44.58 33.98
CA ALA A 371 -23.63 43.82 35.12
C ALA A 371 -25.02 44.30 35.57
N THR A 372 -26.04 43.44 35.46
CA THR A 372 -27.31 43.61 36.16
C THR A 372 -27.31 42.65 37.35
N THR A 373 -27.17 43.18 38.56
CA THR A 373 -27.23 42.42 39.81
C THR A 373 -28.67 42.02 40.13
N THR A 374 -28.96 40.72 40.10
CA THR A 374 -30.15 40.14 40.73
C THR A 374 -29.70 39.39 41.98
N VAL A 375 -30.05 39.92 43.16
CA VAL A 375 -29.79 39.30 44.46
C VAL A 375 -30.90 38.28 44.73
N THR A 376 -30.55 37.00 44.79
CA THR A 376 -31.45 35.94 45.29
C THR A 376 -30.92 35.46 46.62
N ALA A 377 -31.65 35.73 47.70
CA ALA A 377 -31.32 35.27 49.05
C ALA A 377 -31.57 33.75 49.17
N THR A 378 -30.63 33.02 49.77
CA THR A 378 -30.81 31.62 50.15
C THR A 378 -31.09 31.55 51.65
N GLU A 379 -32.32 31.20 52.02
CA GLU A 379 -32.66 30.85 53.41
C GLU A 379 -32.28 29.39 53.68
N THR A 380 -31.50 29.17 54.73
CA THR A 380 -31.15 27.86 55.27
C THR A 380 -32.23 27.46 56.29
N ILE A 381 -32.99 26.39 56.01
CA ILE A 381 -33.95 25.81 56.96
C ILE A 381 -33.30 24.58 57.60
N THR A 382 -33.07 24.65 58.92
CA THR A 382 -32.70 23.52 59.77
C THR A 382 -33.99 22.89 60.33
N GLN A 383 -34.21 21.59 60.09
CA GLN A 383 -35.34 20.86 60.68
C GLN A 383 -34.94 20.18 62.02
N PRO A 384 -35.91 19.99 62.94
CA PRO A 384 -35.68 19.74 64.37
C PRO A 384 -35.13 18.35 64.73
#